data_AF-A0AAD1FZU6-F1
#
_entry.id   AF-A0AAD1FZU6-F1
#
_cell.length_a   1.000
_cell.length_b   1.000
_cell.length_c   1.000
_cell.angle_alpha   90.00
_cell.angle_beta   90.00
_cell.angle_gamma   90.00
#
_symmetry.space_group_name_H-M   'P 1'
#
loop_
_entity.id
_entity.type
_entity.pdbx_description
1 polymer ?
#
loop_
_entity_poly.entity_id
_entity_poly.type
_entity_poly.pdbx_seq_one_letter_code
_entity_poly.pdbx_strand_id
1 'polypeptide(L)'
;MFAPTAFLWGVVYSLFYWLAFRFVGTLGAAMSALVLTPAVLWLIPQHSITATEAELEKYALPAVKAQGLIQPAGDIRIDEQFGGWEIKCGSRCLSLLFEPKVRSVTINRTETRTWEQLRAGSTLQTARAKTFRLRKAGQCGDDWREPDDTLLGYYGRNHKDNLAISTDFKRRLTTDACLAEEEPMERHDMLLRQARWHSEGPPNSSAWTFSPQNVRVTLEEIRAGTGEILFRTVNISSLGLFAPLNIGPDGGLANPHFGWERTQMTTKDSSAESDVQGAVDDALAVRRSVDKARVLEETRLTISAALDNPAFPETAIIFEAVEGYLSQLNRLTVSERDLQLVQRLIRDPRFSDLPGAYHLPNLFGSDDLNALRPDIARKLASPAPAIQPGPTNLGTALENWPEASFATLLPDEAALLQDARLRPRANGLIVRLSDGGAPAAGLLTTILDEHLALYSGFDRSKLRQRENQREYEAHRATMEAAVKGLCRMGPAASGQLHRLLKIEDRLPFKAFDRMDWDRMMARVGKPLEAIRKPESLGGSDEKYRDNLRRAVRRPSSEIRC
;
A
#
# COMPACT_ATOMS: atom_id res chain seq x y z
N MET A 1 -34.39 -1.42 -0.01
CA MET A 1 -34.10 -1.93 -1.38
C MET A 1 -35.37 -2.25 -2.17
N PHE A 2 -36.36 -2.95 -1.61
CA PHE A 2 -37.53 -3.43 -2.39
C PHE A 2 -38.61 -2.38 -2.74
N ALA A 3 -38.69 -1.23 -2.07
CA ALA A 3 -39.81 -0.30 -2.24
C ALA A 3 -39.91 0.32 -3.66
N PRO A 4 -38.83 0.77 -4.32
CA PRO A 4 -38.90 1.30 -5.69
C PRO A 4 -39.29 0.24 -6.72
N THR A 5 -38.76 -0.98 -6.59
CA THR A 5 -39.11 -2.13 -7.44
C THR A 5 -40.58 -2.51 -7.26
N ALA A 6 -41.05 -2.65 -6.01
CA ALA A 6 -42.46 -2.96 -5.75
C ALA A 6 -43.41 -1.88 -6.31
N PHE A 7 -43.02 -0.60 -6.24
CA PHE A 7 -43.77 0.49 -6.84
C PHE A 7 -43.86 0.37 -8.37
N LEU A 8 -42.73 0.13 -9.05
CA LEU A 8 -42.71 -0.08 -10.51
C LEU A 8 -43.64 -1.22 -10.93
N TRP A 9 -43.52 -2.37 -10.26
CA TRP A 9 -44.34 -3.55 -10.55
C TRP A 9 -45.83 -3.27 -10.31
N GLY A 10 -46.16 -2.53 -9.24
CA GLY A 10 -47.53 -2.08 -8.96
C GLY A 10 -48.10 -1.12 -10.01
N VAL A 11 -47.28 -0.19 -10.53
CA VAL A 11 -47.68 0.74 -11.58
C VAL A 11 -47.95 0.01 -12.90
N VAL A 12 -47.06 -0.90 -13.31
CA VAL A 12 -47.23 -1.70 -14.53
C VAL A 12 -48.45 -2.62 -14.42
N TYR A 13 -48.64 -3.25 -13.26
CA TYR A 13 -49.84 -4.04 -12.96
C TYR A 13 -51.12 -3.21 -13.07
N SER A 14 -51.15 -2.03 -12.45
CA SER A 14 -52.31 -1.14 -12.48
C SER A 14 -52.64 -0.67 -13.90
N LEU A 15 -51.61 -0.41 -14.72
CA LEU A 15 -51.77 -0.06 -16.13
C LEU A 15 -52.41 -1.20 -16.93
N PHE A 16 -51.89 -2.42 -16.83
CA PHE A 16 -52.46 -3.57 -17.54
C PHE A 16 -53.85 -3.93 -17.04
N TYR A 17 -54.10 -3.81 -15.73
CA TYR A 17 -55.42 -3.99 -15.15
C TYR A 17 -56.42 -3.01 -15.74
N TRP A 18 -56.08 -1.72 -15.77
CA TRP A 18 -56.93 -0.68 -16.33
C TRP A 18 -57.21 -0.86 -17.82
N LEU A 19 -56.19 -1.27 -18.60
CA LEU A 19 -56.36 -1.57 -20.02
C LEU A 19 -57.26 -2.79 -20.26
N ALA A 20 -57.05 -3.88 -19.51
CA ALA A 20 -57.83 -5.10 -19.66
C ALA A 20 -59.27 -4.95 -19.15
N PHE A 21 -59.49 -4.18 -18.08
CA PHE A 21 -60.81 -3.92 -17.50
C PHE A 21 -61.83 -3.32 -18.48
N ARG A 22 -61.36 -2.67 -19.55
CA ARG A 22 -62.22 -2.15 -20.62
C ARG A 22 -62.83 -3.23 -21.52
N PHE A 23 -62.26 -4.44 -21.51
CA PHE A 23 -62.62 -5.51 -22.44
C PHE A 23 -63.06 -6.80 -21.72
N VAL A 24 -62.60 -7.00 -20.48
CA VAL A 24 -62.95 -8.15 -19.64
C VAL A 24 -63.40 -7.68 -18.25
N GLY A 25 -64.29 -8.46 -17.62
CA GLY A 25 -64.73 -8.18 -16.24
C GLY A 25 -63.59 -8.18 -15.22
N THR A 26 -63.86 -7.69 -14.01
CA THR A 26 -62.88 -7.45 -12.93
C THR A 26 -61.87 -8.59 -12.72
N LEU A 27 -62.38 -9.83 -12.62
CA LEU A 27 -61.51 -11.01 -12.40
C LEU A 27 -60.61 -11.29 -13.62
N GLY A 28 -61.16 -11.18 -14.83
CA GLY A 28 -60.40 -11.37 -16.07
C GLY A 28 -59.33 -10.29 -16.25
N ALA A 29 -59.62 -9.05 -15.87
CA ALA A 29 -58.66 -7.95 -15.89
C ALA A 29 -57.52 -8.15 -14.88
N ALA A 30 -57.83 -8.58 -13.65
CA ALA A 30 -56.84 -8.90 -12.62
C ALA A 30 -55.91 -10.04 -13.05
N MET A 31 -56.48 -11.13 -13.57
CA MET A 31 -55.70 -12.26 -14.07
C MET A 31 -54.83 -11.89 -15.27
N SER A 32 -55.36 -11.08 -16.20
CA SER A 32 -54.59 -10.60 -17.36
C SER A 32 -53.41 -9.73 -16.92
N ALA A 33 -53.62 -8.81 -15.98
CA ALA A 33 -52.57 -7.96 -15.43
C ALA A 33 -51.51 -8.76 -14.66
N LEU A 34 -51.92 -9.78 -13.90
CA LEU A 34 -51.04 -10.71 -13.19
C LEU A 34 -50.12 -11.49 -14.14
N VAL A 35 -50.56 -11.78 -15.37
CA VAL A 35 -49.76 -12.49 -16.38
C VAL A 35 -48.89 -11.52 -17.19
N LEU A 36 -49.46 -10.40 -17.64
CA LEU A 36 -48.78 -9.46 -18.54
C LEU A 36 -47.66 -8.67 -17.84
N THR A 37 -47.85 -8.32 -16.57
CA THR A 37 -46.85 -7.56 -15.79
C THR A 37 -45.51 -8.31 -15.67
N PRO A 38 -45.46 -9.55 -15.13
CA PRO A 38 -44.22 -10.29 -15.10
C PRO A 38 -43.71 -10.59 -16.51
N ALA A 39 -44.59 -10.90 -17.48
CA ALA A 39 -44.15 -11.15 -18.86
C ALA A 39 -43.35 -9.97 -19.44
N VAL A 40 -43.84 -8.73 -19.29
CA VAL A 40 -43.15 -7.54 -19.79
C VAL A 40 -41.86 -7.25 -19.03
N LEU A 41 -41.89 -7.36 -17.70
CA LEU A 41 -40.72 -7.12 -16.85
C LEU A 41 -39.64 -8.20 -17.00
N TRP A 42 -39.99 -9.37 -17.53
CA TRP A 42 -39.04 -10.41 -17.94
C TRP A 42 -38.55 -10.21 -19.39
N LEU A 43 -39.43 -9.85 -20.32
CA LEU A 43 -39.08 -9.75 -21.75
C LEU A 43 -38.14 -8.59 -22.08
N ILE A 44 -38.29 -7.42 -21.44
CA ILE A 44 -37.43 -6.24 -21.69
C ILE A 44 -35.96 -6.55 -21.35
N PRO A 45 -35.62 -7.08 -20.16
CA PRO A 45 -34.26 -7.52 -19.85
C PRO A 45 -33.73 -8.54 -20.84
N GLN A 46 -34.52 -9.52 -21.28
CA GLN A 46 -34.05 -10.56 -22.20
C GLN A 46 -33.55 -9.98 -23.53
N HIS A 47 -34.24 -8.99 -24.10
CA HIS A 47 -33.77 -8.31 -25.33
C HIS A 47 -32.51 -7.48 -25.09
N SER A 48 -32.38 -6.86 -23.91
CA SER A 48 -31.18 -6.11 -23.55
C SER A 48 -29.98 -7.03 -23.30
N ILE A 49 -30.20 -8.17 -22.66
CA ILE A 49 -29.21 -9.24 -22.43
C ILE A 49 -28.71 -9.76 -23.77
N THR A 50 -29.60 -10.14 -24.70
CA THR A 50 -29.20 -10.63 -26.03
C THR A 50 -28.47 -9.56 -26.85
N ALA A 51 -28.90 -8.29 -26.77
CA ALA A 51 -28.19 -7.19 -27.41
C ALA A 51 -26.79 -6.97 -26.78
N THR A 52 -26.66 -7.15 -25.46
CA THR A 52 -25.38 -7.04 -24.74
C THR A 52 -24.46 -8.20 -25.11
N GLU A 53 -24.97 -9.43 -25.21
CA GLU A 53 -24.22 -10.60 -25.69
C GLU A 53 -23.71 -10.36 -27.11
N ALA A 54 -24.57 -9.93 -28.03
CA ALA A 54 -24.20 -9.61 -29.41
C ALA A 54 -23.16 -8.48 -29.48
N GLU A 55 -23.23 -7.49 -28.58
CA GLU A 55 -22.22 -6.43 -28.49
C GLU A 55 -20.88 -6.96 -27.98
N LEU A 56 -20.90 -7.80 -26.93
CA LEU A 56 -19.69 -8.44 -26.39
C LEU A 56 -19.00 -9.33 -27.44
N GLU A 57 -19.76 -10.07 -28.24
CA GLU A 57 -19.24 -10.93 -29.30
C GLU A 57 -18.43 -10.17 -30.36
N LYS A 58 -18.73 -8.89 -30.63
CA LYS A 58 -17.94 -8.05 -31.57
C LYS A 58 -16.49 -7.85 -31.13
N TYR A 59 -16.25 -7.92 -29.81
CA TYR A 59 -14.95 -7.72 -29.20
C TYR A 59 -14.29 -9.04 -28.75
N ALA A 60 -14.93 -10.18 -29.00
CA ALA A 60 -14.42 -11.49 -28.60
C ALA A 60 -13.02 -11.75 -29.18
N LEU A 61 -12.09 -12.12 -28.31
CA LEU A 61 -10.76 -12.60 -28.66
C LEU A 61 -10.60 -14.01 -28.08
N PRO A 62 -10.10 -14.98 -28.86
CA PRO A 62 -9.88 -16.32 -28.34
C PRO A 62 -8.76 -16.29 -27.31
N ALA A 63 -9.01 -16.86 -26.13
CA ALA A 63 -7.98 -17.14 -25.15
C ALA A 63 -7.02 -18.21 -25.69
N VAL A 64 -5.73 -18.06 -25.36
CA VAL A 64 -4.67 -18.99 -25.78
C VAL A 64 -3.92 -19.43 -24.53
N LYS A 65 -4.07 -20.70 -24.15
CA LYS A 65 -3.31 -21.28 -23.05
C LYS A 65 -1.88 -21.52 -23.50
N ALA A 66 -0.92 -21.19 -22.64
CA ALA A 66 0.46 -21.55 -22.89
C ALA A 66 0.62 -23.08 -22.83
N GLN A 67 1.43 -23.65 -23.73
CA GLN A 67 1.75 -25.09 -23.74
C GLN A 67 2.68 -25.51 -22.58
N GLY A 68 3.19 -24.53 -21.84
CA GLY A 68 4.10 -24.66 -20.71
C GLY A 68 4.58 -23.28 -20.29
N LEU A 69 5.57 -23.22 -19.39
CA LEU A 69 6.19 -21.94 -19.03
C LEU A 69 6.99 -21.38 -20.22
N ILE A 70 6.70 -20.15 -20.61
CA ILE A 70 7.33 -19.47 -21.74
C ILE A 70 8.66 -18.88 -21.30
N GLN A 71 9.74 -19.35 -21.91
CA GLN A 71 11.10 -18.91 -21.59
C GLN A 71 11.36 -17.52 -22.20
N PRO A 72 11.60 -16.47 -21.39
CA PRO A 72 11.98 -15.16 -21.92
C PRO A 72 13.36 -15.24 -22.57
N ALA A 73 13.50 -14.71 -23.78
CA ALA A 73 14.76 -14.70 -24.52
C ALA A 73 14.81 -13.56 -25.54
N GLY A 74 16.02 -13.09 -25.84
CA GLY A 74 16.27 -12.07 -26.85
C GLY A 74 15.95 -10.66 -26.39
N ASP A 75 15.51 -9.82 -27.32
CA ASP A 75 15.06 -8.45 -27.05
C ASP A 75 13.57 -8.45 -26.73
N ILE A 76 13.19 -8.09 -25.50
CA ILE A 76 11.80 -8.15 -25.04
C ILE A 76 11.19 -6.76 -25.05
N ARG A 77 9.98 -6.63 -25.57
CA ARG A 77 9.19 -5.40 -25.45
C ARG A 77 8.06 -5.60 -24.46
N ILE A 78 7.84 -4.60 -23.62
CA ILE A 78 6.74 -4.54 -22.66
C ILE A 78 5.86 -3.35 -23.04
N ASP A 79 4.63 -3.65 -23.42
CA ASP A 79 3.59 -2.64 -23.65
C ASP A 79 2.72 -2.51 -22.40
N GLU A 80 2.89 -1.40 -21.68
CA GLU A 80 2.13 -1.06 -20.47
C GLU A 80 1.15 0.08 -20.75
N GLN A 81 -0.01 0.05 -20.10
CA GLN A 81 -0.97 1.15 -20.14
C GLN A 81 -0.95 2.03 -18.88
N PHE A 82 -0.50 1.48 -17.75
CA PHE A 82 -0.50 2.17 -16.46
C PHE A 82 0.92 2.47 -15.99
N GLY A 83 1.17 3.67 -15.47
CA GLY A 83 2.45 4.08 -14.91
C GLY A 83 2.59 5.59 -14.77
N GLY A 84 3.64 6.07 -14.11
CA GLY A 84 3.99 7.48 -14.04
C GLY A 84 4.36 8.09 -15.39
N TRP A 85 4.59 9.41 -15.44
CA TRP A 85 5.03 10.09 -16.67
C TRP A 85 6.45 9.70 -17.10
N GLU A 86 7.28 9.26 -16.16
CA GLU A 86 8.66 8.81 -16.38
C GLU A 86 8.72 7.29 -16.57
N ILE A 87 9.42 6.82 -17.60
CA ILE A 87 9.68 5.39 -17.81
C ILE A 87 10.95 4.99 -17.05
N LYS A 88 10.77 4.23 -15.98
CA LYS A 88 11.86 3.60 -15.21
C LYS A 88 11.78 2.08 -15.35
N CYS A 89 12.92 1.40 -15.19
CA CYS A 89 12.98 -0.05 -15.17
C CYS A 89 12.53 -0.57 -13.79
N GLY A 90 11.26 -0.96 -13.67
CA GLY A 90 10.71 -1.56 -12.47
C GLY A 90 11.02 -3.05 -12.30
N SER A 91 10.33 -3.71 -11.37
CA SER A 91 10.57 -5.12 -11.02
C SER A 91 10.44 -6.10 -12.19
N ARG A 92 9.47 -5.90 -13.10
CA ARG A 92 9.27 -6.70 -14.33
C ARG A 92 10.43 -6.56 -15.30
N CYS A 93 10.83 -5.32 -15.57
CA CYS A 93 11.96 -5.04 -16.43
C CYS A 93 13.25 -5.68 -15.89
N LEU A 94 13.57 -5.47 -14.59
CA LEU A 94 14.75 -6.08 -13.99
C LEU A 94 14.70 -7.60 -13.97
N SER A 95 13.55 -8.19 -13.63
CA SER A 95 13.43 -9.66 -13.56
C SER A 95 13.70 -10.31 -14.89
N LEU A 96 13.19 -9.72 -15.98
CA LEU A 96 13.49 -10.18 -17.34
C LEU A 96 14.95 -9.97 -17.70
N LEU A 97 15.52 -8.79 -17.42
CA LEU A 97 16.92 -8.49 -17.73
C LEU A 97 17.91 -9.43 -17.03
N PHE A 98 17.59 -9.88 -15.82
CA PHE A 98 18.42 -10.81 -15.08
C PHE A 98 18.29 -12.27 -15.53
N GLU A 99 17.42 -12.57 -16.50
CA GLU A 99 17.36 -13.88 -17.14
C GLU A 99 18.50 -14.05 -18.17
N PRO A 100 19.23 -15.18 -18.15
CA PRO A 100 20.47 -15.33 -18.94
C PRO A 100 20.32 -15.16 -20.46
N LYS A 101 19.11 -15.38 -21.01
CA LYS A 101 18.85 -15.32 -22.45
C LYS A 101 18.28 -13.99 -22.90
N VAL A 102 17.97 -13.07 -22.00
CA VAL A 102 17.42 -11.75 -22.32
C VAL A 102 18.57 -10.77 -22.55
N ARG A 103 18.54 -10.06 -23.67
CA ARG A 103 19.57 -9.06 -24.04
C ARG A 103 19.16 -7.65 -23.66
N SER A 104 17.88 -7.33 -23.83
CA SER A 104 17.34 -6.01 -23.58
C SER A 104 15.84 -6.07 -23.27
N VAL A 105 15.36 -5.03 -22.59
CA VAL A 105 13.94 -4.84 -22.31
C VAL A 105 13.54 -3.42 -22.73
N THR A 106 12.63 -3.32 -23.70
CA THR A 106 12.03 -2.06 -24.13
C THR A 106 10.70 -1.86 -23.45
N ILE A 107 10.57 -0.83 -22.62
CA ILE A 107 9.29 -0.45 -22.02
C ILE A 107 8.65 0.62 -22.91
N ASN A 108 7.43 0.36 -23.34
CA ASN A 108 6.64 1.26 -24.15
C ASN A 108 5.28 1.48 -23.49
N ARG A 109 4.99 2.75 -23.17
CA ARG A 109 3.70 3.14 -22.61
C ARG A 109 2.83 3.73 -23.71
N THR A 110 1.68 3.11 -23.94
CA THR A 110 0.68 3.59 -24.92
C THR A 110 -0.60 3.99 -24.19
N GLU A 111 -0.88 5.30 -24.16
CA GLU A 111 -2.03 5.87 -23.44
C GLU A 111 -3.37 5.55 -24.14
N THR A 112 -3.40 5.51 -25.47
CA THR A 112 -4.62 5.24 -26.24
C THR A 112 -4.34 4.29 -27.41
N ARG A 113 -5.14 3.22 -27.50
CA ARG A 113 -5.19 2.35 -28.67
C ARG A 113 -6.64 2.17 -29.08
N THR A 114 -6.91 2.23 -30.38
CA THR A 114 -8.22 1.82 -30.89
C THR A 114 -8.39 0.32 -30.72
N TRP A 115 -9.64 -0.16 -30.77
CA TRP A 115 -9.91 -1.59 -30.69
C TRP A 115 -9.21 -2.36 -31.82
N GLU A 116 -9.21 -1.81 -33.03
CA GLU A 116 -8.57 -2.41 -34.21
C GLU A 116 -7.07 -2.57 -33.98
N GLN A 117 -6.42 -1.57 -33.40
CA GLN A 117 -4.99 -1.62 -33.07
C GLN A 117 -4.69 -2.67 -32.00
N LEU A 118 -5.56 -2.83 -31.00
CA LEU A 118 -5.42 -3.87 -29.99
C LEU A 118 -5.60 -5.26 -30.59
N ARG A 119 -6.66 -5.46 -31.37
CA ARG A 119 -6.98 -6.71 -32.05
C ARG A 119 -5.91 -7.14 -33.04
N ALA A 120 -5.39 -6.20 -33.84
CA ALA A 120 -4.32 -6.45 -34.81
C ALA A 120 -2.96 -6.73 -34.16
N GLY A 121 -2.80 -6.50 -32.85
CA GLY A 121 -1.51 -6.66 -32.20
C GLY A 121 -0.51 -5.56 -32.55
N SER A 122 -1.00 -4.33 -32.81
CA SER A 122 -0.16 -3.21 -33.25
C SER A 122 1.04 -2.99 -32.31
N THR A 123 2.21 -2.81 -32.92
CA THR A 123 3.49 -2.55 -32.26
C THR A 123 3.81 -1.06 -32.23
N LEU A 124 2.82 -0.18 -32.19
CA LEU A 124 3.00 1.28 -32.07
C LEU A 124 3.96 1.59 -30.93
N GLN A 125 5.12 2.14 -31.28
CA GLN A 125 6.14 2.58 -30.34
C GLN A 125 5.97 4.08 -30.14
N THR A 126 5.86 4.50 -28.89
CA THR A 126 5.75 5.93 -28.59
C THR A 126 7.14 6.55 -28.52
N ALA A 127 7.22 7.86 -28.79
CA ALA A 127 8.46 8.62 -28.64
C ALA A 127 9.02 8.61 -27.20
N ARG A 128 8.22 8.16 -26.23
CA ARG A 128 8.61 8.05 -24.82
C ARG A 128 9.14 6.67 -24.44
N ALA A 129 9.05 5.68 -25.32
CA ALA A 129 9.58 4.34 -25.03
C ALA A 129 11.05 4.43 -24.59
N LYS A 130 11.53 3.43 -23.84
CA LYS A 130 12.93 3.35 -23.39
C LYS A 130 13.40 1.91 -23.42
N THR A 131 14.65 1.70 -23.83
CA THR A 131 15.27 0.38 -23.80
C THR A 131 16.28 0.31 -22.66
N PHE A 132 16.24 -0.78 -21.91
CA PHE A 132 17.15 -1.04 -20.80
C PHE A 132 17.98 -2.28 -21.06
N ARG A 133 19.23 -2.27 -20.59
CA ARG A 133 20.17 -3.39 -20.66
C ARG A 133 20.99 -3.51 -19.39
N LEU A 134 21.44 -4.72 -19.09
CA LEU A 134 22.49 -4.93 -18.09
C LEU A 134 23.85 -4.97 -18.79
N ARG A 135 24.75 -4.07 -18.40
CA ARG A 135 26.18 -4.11 -18.76
C ARG A 135 26.98 -4.57 -17.55
N LYS A 136 28.26 -4.92 -17.72
CA LYS A 136 29.11 -5.22 -16.56
C LYS A 136 29.28 -3.98 -15.69
N ALA A 137 29.43 -4.15 -14.39
CA ALA A 137 29.70 -3.04 -13.47
C ALA A 137 30.85 -2.16 -14.01
N GLY A 138 30.65 -0.83 -13.98
CA GLY A 138 31.60 0.17 -14.49
C GLY A 138 31.52 0.47 -16.00
N GLN A 139 30.69 -0.24 -16.77
CA GLN A 139 30.56 -0.03 -18.23
C GLN A 139 29.41 0.88 -18.66
N CYS A 140 28.62 1.41 -17.72
CA CYS A 140 27.46 2.24 -18.07
C CYS A 140 27.81 3.71 -18.33
N GLY A 141 28.86 4.27 -17.73
CA GLY A 141 29.18 5.69 -17.87
C GLY A 141 27.95 6.57 -17.58
N ASP A 142 27.66 7.51 -18.49
CA ASP A 142 26.51 8.44 -18.40
C ASP A 142 25.14 7.77 -18.68
N ASP A 143 25.13 6.57 -19.26
CA ASP A 143 23.91 5.80 -19.55
C ASP A 143 23.33 5.14 -18.29
N TRP A 144 24.04 5.19 -17.16
CA TRP A 144 23.60 4.56 -15.92
C TRP A 144 22.28 5.15 -15.43
N ARG A 145 21.36 4.28 -15.03
CA ARG A 145 20.10 4.66 -14.38
C ARG A 145 19.86 3.85 -13.12
N GLU A 146 19.26 4.52 -12.15
CA GLU A 146 18.67 3.86 -11.00
C GLU A 146 17.36 3.17 -11.44
N PRO A 147 17.08 1.94 -10.97
CA PRO A 147 15.80 1.32 -11.22
C PRO A 147 14.65 2.07 -10.52
N ASP A 148 13.42 1.71 -10.81
CA ASP A 148 12.26 2.25 -10.09
C ASP A 148 12.35 1.93 -8.59
N ASP A 149 12.07 2.92 -7.74
CA ASP A 149 12.10 2.86 -6.28
C ASP A 149 11.27 1.67 -5.74
N THR A 150 10.26 1.23 -6.50
CA THR A 150 9.40 0.09 -6.14
C THR A 150 9.81 -1.20 -6.86
N LEU A 151 10.83 -1.88 -6.34
CA LEU A 151 11.25 -3.20 -6.84
C LEU A 151 10.44 -4.38 -6.29
N LEU A 152 9.44 -4.11 -5.46
CA LEU A 152 8.53 -5.13 -4.92
C LEU A 152 7.35 -5.30 -5.86
N GLY A 153 7.25 -6.45 -6.53
CA GLY A 153 6.05 -6.81 -7.28
C GLY A 153 6.30 -7.79 -8.41
N TYR A 154 5.36 -8.71 -8.62
CA TYR A 154 5.22 -9.63 -9.76
C TYR A 154 6.10 -10.89 -9.83
N TYR A 155 7.19 -11.00 -9.07
CA TYR A 155 8.08 -12.18 -9.12
C TYR A 155 8.34 -12.83 -7.77
N GLY A 156 8.64 -14.12 -7.80
CA GLY A 156 8.70 -14.97 -6.61
C GLY A 156 7.37 -15.69 -6.36
N ARG A 157 7.40 -16.93 -5.83
CA ARG A 157 6.17 -17.70 -5.54
C ARG A 157 5.35 -17.14 -4.37
N ASN A 158 5.97 -16.29 -3.57
CA ASN A 158 5.40 -15.67 -2.39
C ASN A 158 6.19 -14.40 -2.05
N HIS A 159 5.68 -13.63 -1.11
CA HIS A 159 6.33 -12.41 -0.63
C HIS A 159 7.78 -12.62 -0.15
N LYS A 160 8.14 -13.80 0.38
CA LYS A 160 9.52 -14.08 0.82
C LYS A 160 10.48 -14.22 -0.37
N ASP A 161 10.03 -14.87 -1.44
CA ASP A 161 10.84 -15.02 -2.65
C ASP A 161 11.00 -13.68 -3.36
N ASN A 162 9.94 -12.87 -3.41
CA ASN A 162 9.97 -11.52 -4.00
C ASN A 162 11.02 -10.64 -3.31
N LEU A 163 11.00 -10.60 -1.97
CA LEU A 163 11.97 -9.82 -1.19
C LEU A 163 13.41 -10.28 -1.42
N ALA A 164 13.65 -11.59 -1.45
CA ALA A 164 14.97 -12.16 -1.69
C ALA A 164 15.48 -11.86 -3.12
N ILE A 165 14.60 -11.95 -4.11
CA ILE A 165 14.90 -11.61 -5.51
C ILE A 165 15.23 -10.12 -5.64
N SER A 166 14.42 -9.24 -5.07
CA SER A 166 14.66 -7.79 -5.06
C SER A 166 15.99 -7.43 -4.40
N THR A 167 16.31 -8.07 -3.27
CA THR A 167 17.59 -7.90 -2.56
C THR A 167 18.78 -8.40 -3.40
N ASP A 168 18.64 -9.54 -4.09
CA ASP A 168 19.67 -10.05 -5.00
C ASP A 168 19.87 -9.10 -6.19
N PHE A 169 18.81 -8.51 -6.76
CA PHE A 169 18.93 -7.53 -7.83
C PHE A 169 19.72 -6.29 -7.39
N LYS A 170 19.39 -5.70 -6.24
CA LYS A 170 20.12 -4.55 -5.69
C LYS A 170 21.60 -4.88 -5.46
N ARG A 171 21.89 -6.06 -4.91
CA ARG A 171 23.27 -6.56 -4.75
C ARG A 171 23.99 -6.67 -6.10
N ARG A 172 23.37 -7.31 -7.10
CA ARG A 172 23.97 -7.52 -8.43
C ARG A 172 24.19 -6.20 -9.18
N LEU A 173 23.27 -5.24 -9.07
CA LEU A 173 23.42 -3.90 -9.63
C LEU A 173 24.55 -3.08 -8.97
N THR A 174 24.99 -3.50 -7.79
CA THR A 174 26.14 -2.88 -7.10
C THR A 174 27.46 -3.52 -7.51
N THR A 175 27.46 -4.85 -7.73
CA THR A 175 28.70 -5.64 -7.82
C THR A 175 28.98 -6.19 -9.21
N ASP A 176 27.96 -6.68 -9.90
CA ASP A 176 28.11 -7.52 -11.10
C ASP A 176 27.75 -6.75 -12.37
N ALA A 177 26.72 -5.92 -12.29
CA ALA A 177 26.09 -5.28 -13.43
C ALA A 177 25.73 -3.82 -13.15
N CYS A 178 25.49 -3.07 -14.21
CA CYS A 178 24.89 -1.75 -14.15
C CYS A 178 23.74 -1.68 -15.16
N LEU A 179 22.70 -0.93 -14.82
CA LEU A 179 21.54 -0.72 -15.67
C LEU A 179 21.81 0.46 -16.61
N ALA A 180 21.86 0.19 -17.92
CA ALA A 180 22.00 1.19 -18.96
C ALA A 180 20.66 1.47 -19.62
N GLU A 181 20.34 2.76 -19.82
CA GLU A 181 19.23 3.22 -20.65
C GLU A 181 19.74 3.57 -22.06
N GLU A 182 19.02 3.12 -23.07
CA GLU A 182 19.33 3.33 -24.49
C GLU A 182 18.09 3.80 -25.26
N GLU A 183 18.34 4.29 -26.47
CA GLU A 183 17.28 4.65 -27.41
C GLU A 183 16.36 3.45 -27.72
N PRO A 184 15.07 3.70 -27.97
CA PRO A 184 14.09 2.62 -28.03
C PRO A 184 14.32 1.71 -29.22
N MET A 185 14.43 0.41 -28.97
CA MET A 185 14.56 -0.58 -30.03
C MET A 185 13.20 -0.85 -30.69
N GLU A 186 13.17 -0.80 -32.03
CA GLU A 186 11.97 -1.14 -32.82
C GLU A 186 11.73 -2.66 -32.89
N ARG A 187 12.81 -3.41 -33.06
CA ARG A 187 12.77 -4.87 -33.13
C ARG A 187 12.70 -5.49 -31.74
N HIS A 188 11.88 -6.54 -31.62
CA HIS A 188 11.77 -7.39 -30.44
C HIS A 188 11.59 -8.85 -30.86
N ASP A 189 12.11 -9.76 -30.06
CA ASP A 189 11.95 -11.21 -30.19
C ASP A 189 10.73 -11.72 -29.38
N MET A 190 10.24 -10.92 -28.43
CA MET A 190 9.05 -11.21 -27.63
C MET A 190 8.33 -9.92 -27.22
N LEU A 191 7.01 -9.93 -27.23
CA LEU A 191 6.15 -8.83 -26.76
C LEU A 191 5.31 -9.30 -25.57
N LEU A 192 5.42 -8.61 -24.45
CA LEU A 192 4.54 -8.70 -23.30
C LEU A 192 3.60 -7.52 -23.34
N ARG A 193 2.29 -7.76 -23.35
CA ARG A 193 1.31 -6.70 -23.52
C ARG A 193 0.26 -6.75 -22.43
N GLN A 194 0.08 -5.63 -21.74
CA GLN A 194 -1.03 -5.37 -20.84
C GLN A 194 -1.85 -4.20 -21.39
N ALA A 195 -3.11 -4.46 -21.70
CA ALA A 195 -4.00 -3.45 -22.25
C ALA A 195 -5.38 -3.50 -21.60
N ARG A 196 -5.94 -2.32 -21.36
CA ARG A 196 -7.34 -2.09 -21.08
C ARG A 196 -7.93 -1.18 -22.14
N TRP A 197 -9.14 -1.49 -22.53
CA TRP A 197 -9.88 -0.72 -23.50
C TRP A 197 -11.33 -0.66 -23.09
N HIS A 198 -11.99 0.43 -23.41
CA HIS A 198 -13.42 0.55 -23.27
C HIS A 198 -14.02 1.09 -24.56
N SER A 199 -15.19 0.59 -24.93
CA SER A 199 -15.93 1.17 -26.04
C SER A 199 -16.34 2.60 -25.68
N GLU A 200 -16.41 3.47 -26.68
CA GLU A 200 -17.10 4.74 -26.51
C GLU A 200 -18.58 4.43 -26.30
N GLY A 201 -19.06 4.74 -25.09
CA GLY A 201 -20.47 4.66 -24.77
C GLY A 201 -21.26 5.74 -25.49
N PRO A 202 -22.58 5.59 -25.64
CA PRO A 202 -23.40 6.76 -25.92
C PRO A 202 -23.14 7.83 -24.84
N PRO A 203 -23.10 9.13 -25.19
CA PRO A 203 -22.71 10.23 -24.30
C PRO A 203 -23.61 10.40 -23.05
N ASN A 204 -24.62 9.55 -22.88
CA ASN A 204 -25.54 9.50 -21.75
C ASN A 204 -25.58 8.08 -21.16
N SER A 205 -24.55 7.69 -20.41
CA SER A 205 -24.59 6.51 -19.52
C SER A 205 -25.45 6.83 -18.28
N SER A 206 -26.73 7.18 -18.51
CA SER A 206 -27.66 7.39 -17.41
C SER A 206 -27.99 6.04 -16.77
N ALA A 207 -28.15 6.02 -15.45
CA ALA A 207 -28.55 4.83 -14.71
C ALA A 207 -29.91 4.25 -15.17
N TRP A 208 -30.67 4.99 -15.98
CA TRP A 208 -32.02 4.66 -16.48
C TRP A 208 -32.07 4.23 -17.96
N THR A 209 -30.94 4.07 -18.64
CA THR A 209 -30.96 3.61 -20.03
C THR A 209 -31.25 2.11 -20.14
N PHE A 210 -31.96 1.69 -21.19
CA PHE A 210 -32.12 0.28 -21.57
C PHE A 210 -31.03 -0.19 -22.56
N SER A 211 -30.20 0.74 -23.04
CA SER A 211 -29.14 0.45 -24.00
C SER A 211 -28.01 -0.36 -23.35
N PRO A 212 -27.28 -1.18 -24.14
CA PRO A 212 -26.05 -1.81 -23.70
C PRO A 212 -25.08 -0.78 -23.11
N GLN A 213 -24.37 -1.17 -22.06
CA GLN A 213 -23.31 -0.35 -21.48
C GLN A 213 -21.99 -0.56 -22.21
N ASN A 214 -21.03 0.33 -21.94
CA ASN A 214 -19.70 0.27 -22.55
C ASN A 214 -19.07 -1.10 -22.31
N VAL A 215 -18.53 -1.68 -23.37
CA VAL A 215 -17.74 -2.90 -23.26
C VAL A 215 -16.39 -2.52 -22.68
N ARG A 216 -15.95 -3.28 -21.68
CA ARG A 216 -14.61 -3.20 -21.10
C ARG A 216 -13.84 -4.45 -21.49
N VAL A 217 -12.64 -4.25 -22.03
CA VAL A 217 -11.69 -5.31 -22.35
C VAL A 217 -10.46 -5.11 -21.49
N THR A 218 -10.06 -6.15 -20.76
CA THR A 218 -8.72 -6.25 -20.15
C THR A 218 -8.02 -7.42 -20.81
N LEU A 219 -6.80 -7.20 -21.29
CA LEU A 219 -6.03 -8.14 -22.09
C LEU A 219 -4.62 -8.24 -21.53
N GLU A 220 -4.18 -9.46 -21.29
CA GLU A 220 -2.78 -9.79 -21.06
C GLU A 220 -2.33 -10.85 -22.08
N GLU A 221 -1.22 -10.58 -22.76
CA GLU A 221 -0.78 -11.38 -23.91
C GLU A 221 0.74 -11.46 -24.01
N ILE A 222 1.22 -12.62 -24.45
CA ILE A 222 2.61 -12.85 -24.86
C ILE A 222 2.63 -13.22 -26.34
N ARG A 223 3.42 -12.49 -27.12
CA ARG A 223 3.68 -12.81 -28.53
C ARG A 223 5.15 -13.06 -28.79
N ALA A 224 5.43 -13.97 -29.72
CA ALA A 224 6.75 -14.08 -30.32
C ALA A 224 7.01 -12.89 -31.26
N GLY A 225 8.28 -12.61 -31.57
CA GLY A 225 8.69 -11.58 -32.52
C GLY A 225 8.19 -11.82 -33.96
N THR A 226 7.74 -13.05 -34.27
CA THR A 226 7.04 -13.41 -35.52
C THR A 226 5.58 -12.93 -35.54
N GLY A 227 5.03 -12.48 -34.41
CA GLY A 227 3.63 -12.10 -34.23
C GLY A 227 2.72 -13.22 -33.72
N GLU A 228 3.22 -14.45 -33.63
CA GLU A 228 2.51 -15.62 -33.07
C GLU A 228 2.13 -15.38 -31.61
N ILE A 229 0.90 -15.72 -31.25
CA ILE A 229 0.39 -15.58 -29.88
C ILE A 229 0.77 -16.84 -29.10
N LEU A 230 1.67 -16.69 -28.14
CA LEU A 230 2.13 -17.79 -27.28
C LEU A 230 1.21 -17.97 -26.07
N PHE A 231 0.62 -16.86 -25.59
CA PHE A 231 -0.31 -16.83 -24.48
C PHE A 231 -1.25 -15.64 -24.64
N ARG A 232 -2.53 -15.84 -24.33
CA ARG A 232 -3.51 -14.76 -24.21
C ARG A 232 -4.55 -15.11 -23.17
N THR A 233 -4.75 -14.18 -22.23
CA THR A 233 -5.97 -14.14 -21.42
C THR A 233 -6.67 -12.80 -21.63
N VAL A 234 -7.99 -12.85 -21.64
CA VAL A 234 -8.82 -11.68 -21.89
C VAL A 234 -10.05 -11.75 -21.00
N ASN A 235 -10.40 -10.61 -20.40
CA ASN A 235 -11.69 -10.39 -19.78
C ASN A 235 -12.43 -9.37 -20.64
N ILE A 236 -13.59 -9.76 -21.15
CA ILE A 236 -14.48 -8.90 -21.94
C ILE A 236 -15.78 -8.87 -21.18
N SER A 237 -16.16 -7.69 -20.70
CA SER A 237 -17.35 -7.54 -19.87
C SER A 237 -18.14 -6.28 -20.20
N SER A 238 -19.45 -6.36 -19.98
CA SER A 238 -20.37 -5.22 -19.99
C SER A 238 -21.44 -5.44 -18.93
N LEU A 239 -22.27 -4.44 -18.70
CA LEU A 239 -23.37 -4.50 -17.73
C LEU A 239 -24.70 -4.64 -18.48
N GLY A 240 -25.30 -5.83 -18.42
CA GLY A 240 -26.65 -6.09 -18.91
C GLY A 240 -27.70 -5.82 -17.84
N LEU A 241 -28.97 -5.65 -18.23
CA LEU A 241 -30.07 -5.50 -17.27
C LEU A 241 -30.32 -6.80 -16.52
N PHE A 242 -30.63 -6.70 -15.22
CA PHE A 242 -31.06 -7.84 -14.42
C PHE A 242 -32.45 -8.32 -14.87
N ALA A 243 -32.68 -9.64 -14.83
CA ALA A 243 -33.97 -10.26 -15.15
C ALA A 243 -34.55 -10.94 -13.89
N PRO A 244 -35.76 -10.56 -13.44
CA PRO A 244 -36.66 -9.54 -14.01
C PRO A 244 -36.17 -8.11 -13.77
N LEU A 245 -36.71 -7.16 -14.55
CA LEU A 245 -36.33 -5.74 -14.48
C LEU A 245 -36.62 -5.16 -13.09
N ASN A 246 -35.58 -4.64 -12.44
CA ASN A 246 -35.63 -4.10 -11.09
C ASN A 246 -34.92 -2.74 -10.99
N ILE A 247 -35.24 -1.99 -9.94
CA ILE A 247 -34.58 -0.73 -9.61
C ILE A 247 -33.65 -0.97 -8.42
N GLY A 248 -32.35 -0.69 -8.61
CA GLY A 248 -31.32 -0.87 -7.61
C GLY A 248 -30.55 0.43 -7.33
N PRO A 249 -29.84 0.51 -6.20
CA PRO A 249 -28.86 1.58 -6.02
C PRO A 249 -27.76 1.46 -7.08
N ASP A 250 -27.38 2.58 -7.66
CA ASP A 250 -26.27 2.74 -8.61
C ASP A 250 -25.33 3.87 -8.13
N GLY A 251 -24.07 3.81 -8.54
CA GLY A 251 -23.02 4.72 -8.08
C GLY A 251 -22.40 4.35 -6.72
N GLY A 252 -21.21 4.91 -6.47
CA GLY A 252 -20.49 4.73 -5.20
C GLY A 252 -20.99 5.62 -4.07
N LEU A 253 -20.41 5.47 -2.86
CA LEU A 253 -20.75 6.25 -1.67
C LEU A 253 -20.68 7.78 -1.87
N ALA A 254 -19.88 8.25 -2.83
CA ALA A 254 -19.72 9.66 -3.15
C ALA A 254 -20.84 10.23 -4.06
N ASN A 255 -21.62 9.39 -4.73
CA ASN A 255 -22.73 9.82 -5.60
C ASN A 255 -23.86 8.76 -5.62
N PRO A 256 -24.57 8.55 -4.50
CA PRO A 256 -25.60 7.54 -4.41
C PRO A 256 -26.84 7.95 -5.21
N HIS A 257 -27.23 7.13 -6.19
CA HIS A 257 -28.46 7.32 -6.95
C HIS A 257 -29.13 5.98 -7.24
N PHE A 258 -30.27 6.00 -7.92
CA PHE A 258 -30.98 4.80 -8.35
C PHE A 258 -30.96 4.69 -9.88
N GLY A 259 -31.00 3.45 -10.35
CA GLY A 259 -31.11 3.11 -11.76
C GLY A 259 -31.68 1.72 -11.96
N TRP A 260 -31.67 1.27 -13.21
CA TRP A 260 -31.93 -0.13 -13.52
C TRP A 260 -30.85 -1.02 -12.88
N GLU A 261 -31.30 -2.05 -12.18
CA GLU A 261 -30.40 -3.08 -11.66
C GLU A 261 -29.74 -3.80 -12.83
N ARG A 262 -28.42 -3.99 -12.74
CA ARG A 262 -27.59 -4.56 -13.80
C ARG A 262 -26.72 -5.67 -13.27
N THR A 263 -26.43 -6.64 -14.13
CA THR A 263 -25.50 -7.73 -13.86
C THR A 263 -24.32 -7.66 -14.81
N GLN A 264 -23.14 -8.04 -14.33
CA GLN A 264 -21.97 -8.17 -15.18
C GLN A 264 -22.14 -9.38 -16.10
N MET A 265 -22.00 -9.12 -17.39
CA MET A 265 -22.06 -10.11 -18.46
C MET A 265 -20.70 -10.23 -19.11
N THR A 266 -20.33 -11.44 -19.50
CA THR A 266 -19.02 -11.76 -20.07
C THR A 266 -19.14 -12.77 -21.21
N THR A 267 -18.13 -12.84 -22.09
CA THR A 267 -18.12 -13.84 -23.18
C THR A 267 -17.73 -15.23 -22.64
N LYS A 268 -18.10 -16.31 -23.35
CA LYS A 268 -17.77 -17.69 -22.91
C LYS A 268 -16.27 -17.96 -22.75
N ASP A 269 -15.43 -17.29 -23.53
CA ASP A 269 -13.97 -17.42 -23.50
C ASP A 269 -13.29 -16.39 -22.59
N SER A 270 -14.06 -15.57 -21.88
CA SER A 270 -13.53 -14.58 -20.94
C SER A 270 -13.09 -15.22 -19.62
N SER A 271 -12.02 -14.68 -19.05
CA SER A 271 -11.58 -14.99 -17.68
C SER A 271 -12.07 -13.93 -16.69
N ALA A 272 -12.07 -14.22 -15.39
CA ALA A 272 -12.35 -13.18 -14.40
C ALA A 272 -11.26 -12.10 -14.45
N GLU A 273 -11.58 -10.86 -14.06
CA GLU A 273 -10.60 -9.75 -14.09
C GLU A 273 -9.37 -10.06 -13.24
N SER A 274 -9.57 -10.70 -12.09
CA SER A 274 -8.50 -11.18 -11.21
C SER A 274 -7.58 -12.20 -11.88
N ASP A 275 -8.12 -13.02 -12.80
CA ASP A 275 -7.37 -14.07 -13.50
C ASP A 275 -6.58 -13.51 -14.68
N VAL A 276 -6.92 -12.31 -15.14
CA VAL A 276 -6.19 -11.62 -16.20
C VAL A 276 -4.99 -10.87 -15.63
N GLN A 277 -5.13 -10.24 -14.47
CA GLN A 277 -4.10 -9.40 -13.90
C GLN A 277 -2.90 -10.23 -13.40
N GLY A 278 -1.73 -10.04 -14.02
CA GLY A 278 -0.50 -10.79 -13.68
C GLY A 278 -0.39 -12.15 -14.38
N ALA A 279 -1.33 -12.48 -15.27
CA ALA A 279 -1.34 -13.76 -15.97
C ALA A 279 -0.16 -13.93 -16.94
N VAL A 280 0.35 -12.82 -17.52
CA VAL A 280 1.61 -12.84 -18.29
C VAL A 280 2.77 -13.29 -17.41
N ASP A 281 2.85 -12.80 -16.17
CA ASP A 281 3.94 -13.17 -15.26
C ASP A 281 3.84 -14.65 -14.84
N ASP A 282 2.61 -15.15 -14.65
CA ASP A 282 2.35 -16.57 -14.36
C ASP A 282 2.67 -17.50 -15.54
N ALA A 283 2.55 -17.01 -16.78
CA ALA A 283 2.90 -17.77 -17.98
C ALA A 283 4.41 -17.78 -18.27
N LEU A 284 5.18 -16.84 -17.71
CA LEU A 284 6.62 -16.72 -17.96
C LEU A 284 7.47 -17.64 -17.05
N ALA A 285 8.53 -18.19 -17.63
CA ALA A 285 9.54 -18.98 -16.94
C ALA A 285 10.65 -18.12 -16.33
N VAL A 286 10.29 -16.99 -15.73
CA VAL A 286 11.18 -16.09 -14.98
C VAL A 286 11.51 -16.67 -13.61
N ARG A 287 12.60 -16.21 -13.00
CA ARG A 287 13.11 -16.65 -11.70
C ARG A 287 12.05 -16.55 -10.61
N ARG A 288 11.50 -17.71 -10.21
CA ARG A 288 10.44 -17.79 -9.18
C ARG A 288 10.96 -18.02 -7.75
N SER A 289 12.25 -18.34 -7.61
CA SER A 289 12.88 -18.58 -6.33
C SER A 289 14.39 -18.40 -6.42
N VAL A 290 15.00 -18.01 -5.32
CA VAL A 290 16.44 -17.90 -5.14
C VAL A 290 16.87 -18.68 -3.91
N ASP A 291 18.13 -19.11 -3.89
CA ASP A 291 18.75 -19.58 -2.66
C ASP A 291 18.88 -18.40 -1.69
N LYS A 292 17.97 -18.35 -0.71
CA LYS A 292 17.88 -17.27 0.27
C LYS A 292 19.09 -17.21 1.18
N ALA A 293 19.67 -18.35 1.53
CA ALA A 293 20.86 -18.39 2.39
C ALA A 293 22.06 -17.81 1.64
N ARG A 294 22.23 -18.19 0.38
CA ARG A 294 23.27 -17.62 -0.50
C ARG A 294 23.08 -16.11 -0.71
N VAL A 295 21.85 -15.67 -1.06
CA VAL A 295 21.56 -14.23 -1.25
C VAL A 295 21.85 -13.45 0.03
N LEU A 296 21.44 -13.96 1.19
CA LEU A 296 21.70 -13.31 2.47
C LEU A 296 23.20 -13.15 2.75
N GLU A 297 24.01 -14.22 2.57
CA GLU A 297 25.46 -14.16 2.79
C GLU A 297 26.14 -13.19 1.81
N GLU A 298 25.81 -13.28 0.52
CA GLU A 298 26.39 -12.39 -0.49
C GLU A 298 26.00 -10.92 -0.26
N THR A 299 24.75 -10.66 0.13
CA THR A 299 24.31 -9.31 0.50
C THR A 299 25.02 -8.81 1.75
N ARG A 300 25.22 -9.64 2.78
CA ARG A 300 26.00 -9.27 3.98
C ARG A 300 27.41 -8.81 3.61
N LEU A 301 28.10 -9.60 2.78
CA LEU A 301 29.46 -9.30 2.34
C LEU A 301 29.51 -8.02 1.50
N THR A 302 28.51 -7.81 0.63
CA THR A 302 28.43 -6.62 -0.24
C THR A 302 28.16 -5.35 0.57
N ILE A 303 27.23 -5.39 1.53
CA ILE A 303 26.98 -4.26 2.43
C ILE A 303 28.24 -3.96 3.25
N SER A 304 28.91 -4.98 3.80
CA SER A 304 30.16 -4.79 4.53
C SER A 304 31.23 -4.11 3.68
N ALA A 305 31.46 -4.58 2.45
CA ALA A 305 32.45 -3.99 1.56
C ALA A 305 32.10 -2.54 1.15
N ALA A 306 30.82 -2.24 0.94
CA ALA A 306 30.35 -0.88 0.68
C ALA A 306 30.54 0.04 1.89
N LEU A 307 30.37 -0.49 3.11
CA LEU A 307 30.66 0.26 4.34
C LEU A 307 32.15 0.60 4.46
N ASP A 308 33.03 -0.34 4.11
CA ASP A 308 34.48 -0.14 4.18
C ASP A 308 35.04 0.78 3.08
N ASN A 309 34.25 1.07 2.04
CA ASN A 309 34.66 1.95 0.95
C ASN A 309 33.98 3.33 1.04
N PRO A 310 34.72 4.41 1.37
CA PRO A 310 34.16 5.75 1.53
C PRO A 310 33.70 6.37 0.20
N ALA A 311 34.07 5.81 -0.95
CA ALA A 311 33.62 6.29 -2.26
C ALA A 311 32.13 5.97 -2.54
N PHE A 312 31.51 5.07 -1.78
CA PHE A 312 30.08 4.79 -1.91
C PHE A 312 29.24 5.90 -1.23
N PRO A 313 28.39 6.62 -1.98
CA PRO A 313 27.47 7.58 -1.38
C PRO A 313 26.36 6.88 -0.58
N GLU A 314 25.70 7.62 0.32
CA GLU A 314 24.49 7.19 1.05
C GLU A 314 23.40 6.64 0.12
N THR A 315 23.26 7.23 -1.07
CA THR A 315 22.26 6.87 -2.08
C THR A 315 22.66 5.66 -2.94
N ALA A 316 23.72 4.93 -2.56
CA ALA A 316 24.10 3.74 -3.30
C ALA A 316 23.00 2.66 -3.18
N ILE A 317 22.64 2.04 -4.29
CA ILE A 317 21.59 1.01 -4.40
C ILE A 317 21.75 -0.12 -3.35
N ILE A 318 22.98 -0.48 -2.99
CA ILE A 318 23.25 -1.50 -1.96
C ILE A 318 22.70 -1.12 -0.59
N PHE A 319 22.69 0.16 -0.24
CA PHE A 319 22.19 0.63 1.04
C PHE A 319 20.66 0.60 1.11
N GLU A 320 19.98 0.68 -0.03
CA GLU A 320 18.55 0.35 -0.09
C GLU A 320 18.25 -1.13 0.09
N ALA A 321 19.24 -2.03 -0.04
CA ALA A 321 19.08 -3.45 0.21
C ALA A 321 19.06 -3.79 1.71
N VAL A 322 19.43 -2.84 2.59
CA VAL A 322 19.52 -3.03 4.05
C VAL A 322 18.17 -3.44 4.64
N GLU A 323 17.07 -2.79 4.27
CA GLU A 323 15.75 -3.18 4.78
C GLU A 323 15.37 -4.61 4.35
N GLY A 324 15.60 -4.94 3.08
CA GLY A 324 15.37 -6.29 2.57
C GLY A 324 16.25 -7.35 3.23
N TYR A 325 17.47 -6.99 3.58
CA TYR A 325 18.39 -7.82 4.35
C TYR A 325 17.89 -8.08 5.78
N LEU A 326 17.54 -7.03 6.54
CA LEU A 326 17.03 -7.16 7.91
C LEU A 326 15.70 -7.94 7.97
N SER A 327 14.82 -7.70 7.01
CA SER A 327 13.54 -8.41 6.89
C SER A 327 13.73 -9.90 6.58
N GLN A 328 14.76 -10.27 5.82
CA GLN A 328 15.14 -11.67 5.58
C GLN A 328 15.79 -12.32 6.79
N LEU A 329 16.64 -11.60 7.53
CA LEU A 329 17.24 -12.10 8.78
C LEU A 329 16.18 -12.49 9.81
N ASN A 330 15.04 -11.77 9.87
CA ASN A 330 13.96 -12.02 10.82
C ASN A 330 13.27 -13.38 10.63
N ARG A 331 13.71 -14.15 9.63
CA ARG A 331 13.14 -15.44 9.25
C ARG A 331 14.20 -16.55 9.28
N LEU A 332 15.42 -16.25 9.73
CA LEU A 332 16.58 -17.13 9.76
C LEU A 332 17.33 -16.96 11.10
N THR A 333 18.29 -17.85 11.37
CA THR A 333 19.14 -17.72 12.55
C THR A 333 20.09 -16.54 12.38
N VAL A 334 20.02 -15.59 13.32
CA VAL A 334 20.90 -14.43 13.37
C VAL A 334 22.25 -14.85 13.97
N SER A 335 23.34 -14.40 13.35
CA SER A 335 24.71 -14.66 13.78
C SER A 335 25.35 -13.42 14.40
N GLU A 336 26.45 -13.59 15.13
CA GLU A 336 27.21 -12.46 15.69
C GLU A 336 27.69 -11.48 14.59
N ARG A 337 28.00 -11.99 13.39
CA ARG A 337 28.37 -11.17 12.23
C ARG A 337 27.24 -10.22 11.80
N ASP A 338 25.98 -10.62 12.01
CA ASP A 338 24.81 -9.78 11.70
C ASP A 338 24.68 -8.63 12.70
N LEU A 339 24.89 -8.90 13.99
CA LEU A 339 24.92 -7.87 15.03
C LEU A 339 26.03 -6.84 14.77
N GLN A 340 27.23 -7.33 14.46
CA GLN A 340 28.38 -6.46 14.13
C GLN A 340 28.11 -5.60 12.88
N LEU A 341 27.44 -6.15 11.86
CA LEU A 341 27.06 -5.38 10.68
C LEU A 341 26.02 -4.30 11.01
N VAL A 342 25.01 -4.61 11.83
CA VAL A 342 24.02 -3.64 12.30
C VAL A 342 24.68 -2.51 13.11
N GLN A 343 25.60 -2.83 14.01
CA GLN A 343 26.38 -1.82 14.74
C GLN A 343 27.16 -0.90 13.79
N ARG A 344 27.80 -1.48 12.77
CA ARG A 344 28.52 -0.69 11.75
C ARG A 344 27.59 0.22 10.97
N LEU A 345 26.42 -0.27 10.54
CA LEU A 345 25.41 0.54 9.85
C LEU A 345 24.92 1.72 10.70
N ILE A 346 24.65 1.50 11.99
CA ILE A 346 24.21 2.56 12.91
C ILE A 346 25.31 3.62 13.09
N ARG A 347 26.57 3.18 13.22
CA ARG A 347 27.73 4.07 13.43
C ARG A 347 28.14 4.82 12.17
N ASP A 348 27.81 4.33 10.98
CA ASP A 348 28.28 4.91 9.73
C ASP A 348 27.67 6.30 9.50
N PRO A 349 28.49 7.37 9.37
CA PRO A 349 28.01 8.74 9.31
C PRO A 349 27.24 9.08 8.02
N ARG A 350 27.34 8.25 6.97
CA ARG A 350 26.57 8.45 5.73
C ARG A 350 25.08 8.23 5.94
N PHE A 351 24.71 7.44 6.94
CA PHE A 351 23.30 7.20 7.23
C PHE A 351 22.77 8.25 8.19
N SER A 352 21.64 8.87 7.87
CA SER A 352 20.92 9.71 8.82
C SER A 352 20.03 8.88 9.77
N ASP A 353 19.66 7.67 9.35
CA ASP A 353 18.78 6.72 10.02
C ASP A 353 19.02 5.28 9.50
N LEU A 354 18.43 4.25 10.12
CA LEU A 354 18.55 2.85 9.68
C LEU A 354 17.24 2.35 9.03
N PRO A 355 17.22 2.11 7.71
CA PRO A 355 16.10 1.44 7.04
C PRO A 355 15.83 0.06 7.66
N GLY A 356 14.57 -0.28 7.89
CA GLY A 356 14.20 -1.58 8.47
C GLY A 356 14.45 -1.73 9.97
N ALA A 357 14.79 -0.66 10.71
CA ALA A 357 15.07 -0.72 12.16
C ALA A 357 13.95 -1.37 12.99
N TYR A 358 12.71 -1.33 12.54
CA TYR A 358 11.55 -1.99 13.18
C TYR A 358 11.68 -3.52 13.26
N HIS A 359 12.61 -4.13 12.51
CA HIS A 359 12.92 -5.55 12.62
C HIS A 359 13.82 -5.89 13.81
N LEU A 360 14.63 -4.96 14.32
CA LEU A 360 15.65 -5.23 15.34
C LEU A 360 15.12 -5.97 16.58
N PRO A 361 13.95 -5.61 17.17
CA PRO A 361 13.45 -6.28 18.37
C PRO A 361 13.08 -7.75 18.16
N ASN A 362 12.80 -8.15 16.92
CA ASN A 362 12.50 -9.54 16.57
C ASN A 362 13.76 -10.33 16.17
N LEU A 363 14.84 -9.63 15.83
CA LEU A 363 16.11 -10.22 15.39
C LEU A 363 17.02 -10.61 16.55
N PHE A 364 17.06 -9.78 17.58
CA PHE A 364 18.09 -9.81 18.61
C PHE A 364 17.49 -10.05 19.99
N GLY A 365 18.21 -10.79 20.83
CA GLY A 365 17.86 -10.94 22.24
C GLY A 365 18.09 -9.66 23.04
N SER A 366 17.62 -9.62 24.29
CA SER A 366 17.75 -8.45 25.15
C SER A 366 19.20 -7.97 25.32
N ASP A 367 20.16 -8.88 25.42
CA ASP A 367 21.58 -8.54 25.61
C ASP A 367 22.17 -7.87 24.36
N ASP A 368 21.91 -8.43 23.18
CA ASP A 368 22.32 -7.86 21.90
C ASP A 368 21.70 -6.49 21.66
N LEU A 369 20.40 -6.34 21.94
CA LEU A 369 19.71 -5.05 21.86
C LEU A 369 20.33 -4.04 22.84
N ASN A 370 20.58 -4.45 24.09
CA ASN A 370 21.25 -3.59 25.07
C ASN A 370 22.63 -3.12 24.58
N ALA A 371 23.38 -3.97 23.86
CA ALA A 371 24.65 -3.60 23.26
C ALA A 371 24.52 -2.56 22.12
N LEU A 372 23.35 -2.45 21.48
CA LEU A 372 23.09 -1.44 20.43
C LEU A 372 22.73 -0.06 21.01
N ARG A 373 22.27 0.04 22.26
CA ARG A 373 21.77 1.29 22.86
C ARG A 373 22.74 2.47 22.75
N PRO A 374 24.04 2.34 23.09
CA PRO A 374 24.97 3.47 23.03
C PRO A 374 25.16 4.00 21.60
N ASP A 375 25.13 3.10 20.60
CA ASP A 375 25.27 3.49 19.19
C ASP A 375 24.02 4.21 18.69
N ILE A 376 22.84 3.71 19.06
CA ILE A 376 21.56 4.33 18.71
C ILE A 376 21.43 5.70 19.36
N ALA A 377 21.72 5.83 20.66
CA ALA A 377 21.64 7.11 21.36
C ALA A 377 22.53 8.18 20.71
N ARG A 378 23.79 7.83 20.39
CA ARG A 378 24.71 8.73 19.66
C ARG A 378 24.22 9.08 18.27
N LYS A 379 23.65 8.11 17.54
CA LYS A 379 23.10 8.34 16.19
C LYS A 379 21.93 9.33 16.22
N LEU A 380 21.00 9.14 17.15
CA LEU A 380 19.83 10.01 17.31
C LEU A 380 20.21 11.41 17.80
N ALA A 381 21.29 11.52 18.60
CA ALA A 381 21.85 12.79 19.05
C ALA A 381 22.71 13.51 17.99
N SER A 382 23.12 12.82 16.92
CA SER A 382 24.01 13.40 15.91
C SER A 382 23.30 14.45 15.05
N PRO A 383 23.90 15.65 14.88
CA PRO A 383 23.37 16.69 14.01
C PRO A 383 23.69 16.35 12.55
N ALA A 384 22.92 15.43 11.95
CA ALA A 384 23.04 15.16 10.52
C ALA A 384 22.79 16.47 9.72
N PRO A 385 23.46 16.67 8.56
CA PRO A 385 23.53 17.97 7.87
C PRO A 385 22.19 18.52 7.34
N ALA A 386 21.11 17.73 7.42
CA ALA A 386 19.75 18.21 7.31
C ALA A 386 18.95 17.60 8.47
N ILE A 387 18.77 18.34 9.56
CA ILE A 387 17.89 17.94 10.66
C ILE A 387 16.48 17.89 10.08
N GLN A 388 16.01 16.70 9.70
CA GLN A 388 14.61 16.50 9.37
C GLN A 388 13.85 16.41 10.69
N PRO A 389 12.99 17.39 11.02
CA PRO A 389 12.21 17.29 12.24
C PRO A 389 11.21 16.14 12.08
N GLY A 390 11.28 15.13 12.97
CA GLY A 390 10.35 14.01 12.93
C GLY A 390 10.87 12.72 13.58
N PRO A 391 9.99 11.72 13.74
CA PRO A 391 10.37 10.39 14.18
C PRO A 391 11.29 9.73 13.15
N THR A 392 12.32 9.05 13.67
CA THR A 392 13.22 8.22 12.86
C THR A 392 12.77 6.76 12.95
N ASN A 393 13.17 5.93 11.98
CA ASN A 393 12.96 4.49 12.02
C ASN A 393 13.63 3.88 13.25
N LEU A 394 14.87 4.27 13.55
CA LEU A 394 15.58 3.84 14.76
C LEU A 394 14.83 4.24 16.03
N GLY A 395 14.46 5.51 16.16
CA GLY A 395 13.76 6.02 17.33
C GLY A 395 12.41 5.37 17.56
N THR A 396 11.67 5.10 16.48
CA THR A 396 10.36 4.41 16.56
C THR A 396 10.53 2.95 16.94
N ALA A 397 11.57 2.28 16.43
CA ALA A 397 11.84 0.88 16.73
C ALA A 397 12.07 0.61 18.23
N LEU A 398 12.59 1.60 18.97
CA LEU A 398 12.82 1.51 20.43
C LEU A 398 11.54 1.19 21.22
N GLU A 399 10.37 1.56 20.71
CA GLU A 399 9.09 1.34 21.38
C GLU A 399 8.78 -0.13 21.67
N ASN A 400 9.26 -1.01 20.76
CA ASN A 400 8.99 -2.44 20.74
C ASN A 400 10.10 -3.28 21.38
N TRP A 401 11.04 -2.64 22.07
CA TRP A 401 12.11 -3.35 22.77
C TRP A 401 11.57 -4.15 23.96
N PRO A 402 12.28 -5.20 24.43
CA PRO A 402 11.88 -5.98 25.59
C PRO A 402 11.58 -5.11 26.81
N GLU A 403 10.56 -5.44 27.60
CA GLU A 403 10.23 -4.72 28.84
C GLU A 403 11.45 -4.54 29.74
N ALA A 404 11.53 -3.41 30.46
CA ALA A 404 12.65 -3.03 31.31
C ALA A 404 13.98 -2.71 30.62
N SER A 405 14.10 -2.79 29.28
CA SER A 405 15.31 -2.36 28.55
C SER A 405 15.75 -0.94 28.91
N PHE A 406 14.82 -0.02 29.20
CA PHE A 406 15.13 1.37 29.53
C PHE A 406 14.77 1.73 30.97
N ALA A 407 14.73 0.75 31.88
CA ALA A 407 14.48 1.00 33.31
C ALA A 407 15.56 1.91 33.93
N THR A 408 16.79 1.84 33.41
CA THR A 408 17.86 2.80 33.69
C THR A 408 18.35 3.39 32.37
N LEU A 409 18.31 4.71 32.26
CA LEU A 409 18.80 5.45 31.10
C LEU A 409 20.33 5.53 31.11
N LEU A 410 20.92 5.38 29.94
CA LEU A 410 22.32 5.75 29.71
C LEU A 410 22.49 7.27 29.74
N PRO A 411 23.69 7.80 30.04
CA PRO A 411 23.94 9.24 30.02
C PRO A 411 23.55 9.91 28.69
N ASP A 412 23.87 9.28 27.56
CA ASP A 412 23.56 9.79 26.23
C ASP A 412 22.05 9.77 25.94
N GLU A 413 21.32 8.77 26.43
CA GLU A 413 19.85 8.69 26.31
C GLU A 413 19.19 9.78 27.17
N ALA A 414 19.69 10.01 28.38
CA ALA A 414 19.21 11.09 29.24
C ALA A 414 19.49 12.47 28.64
N ALA A 415 20.67 12.69 28.07
CA ALA A 415 21.03 13.94 27.40
C ALA A 415 20.13 14.20 26.17
N LEU A 416 19.88 13.16 25.37
CA LEU A 416 18.97 13.24 24.23
C LEU A 416 17.56 13.68 24.66
N LEU A 417 17.05 13.12 25.76
CA LEU A 417 15.72 13.45 26.27
C LEU A 417 15.65 14.82 26.95
N GLN A 418 16.77 15.42 27.35
CA GLN A 418 16.79 16.78 27.88
C GLN A 418 16.63 17.82 26.78
N ASP A 419 17.13 17.57 25.56
CA ASP A 419 17.01 18.50 24.43
C ASP A 419 15.69 18.35 23.66
N ALA A 420 14.80 19.34 23.79
CA ALA A 420 13.51 19.40 23.10
C ALA A 420 13.62 19.30 21.56
N ARG A 421 14.75 19.67 20.96
CA ARG A 421 14.98 19.57 19.51
C ARG A 421 15.26 18.13 19.06
N LEU A 422 15.84 17.31 19.93
CA LEU A 422 16.24 15.93 19.61
C LEU A 422 15.14 14.92 19.96
N ARG A 423 14.29 15.20 20.96
CA ARG A 423 13.18 14.33 21.38
C ARG A 423 12.29 13.78 20.26
N PRO A 424 11.92 14.56 19.21
CA PRO A 424 11.10 14.00 18.13
C PRO A 424 11.71 12.81 17.43
N ARG A 425 13.05 12.70 17.42
CA ARG A 425 13.78 11.58 16.81
C ARG A 425 13.77 10.31 17.65
N ALA A 426 13.37 10.38 18.92
CA ALA A 426 13.42 9.29 19.89
C ALA A 426 12.05 9.02 20.54
N ASN A 427 10.97 9.16 19.78
CA ASN A 427 9.60 8.86 20.20
C ASN A 427 9.48 7.50 20.93
N GLY A 428 10.08 6.42 20.39
CA GLY A 428 10.03 5.11 21.05
C GLY A 428 10.73 5.10 22.41
N LEU A 429 11.87 5.78 22.56
CA LEU A 429 12.53 5.95 23.87
C LEU A 429 11.64 6.69 24.87
N ILE A 430 10.92 7.72 24.41
CA ILE A 430 9.96 8.46 25.24
C ILE A 430 8.85 7.51 25.72
N VAL A 431 8.29 6.66 24.85
CA VAL A 431 7.32 5.64 25.29
C VAL A 431 7.94 4.71 26.34
N ARG A 432 9.21 4.31 26.14
CA ARG A 432 9.95 3.41 27.04
C ARG A 432 10.40 4.02 28.35
N LEU A 433 10.26 5.34 28.57
CA LEU A 433 10.40 5.93 29.91
C LEU A 433 9.44 5.28 30.93
N SER A 434 8.36 4.66 30.46
CA SER A 434 7.48 3.84 31.31
C SER A 434 8.19 2.70 32.05
N ASP A 435 9.31 2.18 31.52
CA ASP A 435 10.13 1.15 32.17
C ASP A 435 10.72 1.62 33.50
N GLY A 436 10.98 2.92 33.64
CA GLY A 436 11.55 3.52 34.85
C GLY A 436 10.54 3.71 35.99
N GLY A 437 9.25 3.41 35.75
CA GLY A 437 8.19 3.52 36.76
C GLY A 437 7.93 4.95 37.25
N ALA A 438 7.44 5.08 38.48
CA ALA A 438 7.01 6.37 39.06
C ALA A 438 8.04 7.51 38.97
N PRO A 439 9.36 7.29 39.17
CA PRO A 439 10.38 8.33 38.98
C PRO A 439 10.38 8.98 37.59
N ALA A 440 10.07 8.21 36.53
CA ALA A 440 10.08 8.70 35.16
C ALA A 440 8.79 9.45 34.75
N ALA A 441 7.71 9.34 35.55
CA ALA A 441 6.42 9.99 35.27
C ALA A 441 6.54 11.52 35.14
N GLY A 442 7.40 12.12 35.98
CA GLY A 442 7.64 13.56 35.97
C GLY A 442 8.25 14.04 34.65
N LEU A 443 9.21 13.29 34.10
CA LEU A 443 9.85 13.60 32.83
C LEU A 443 8.86 13.49 31.66
N LEU A 444 8.08 12.41 31.60
CA LEU A 444 7.03 12.23 30.59
C LEU A 444 6.03 13.40 30.57
N THR A 445 5.60 13.84 31.75
CA THR A 445 4.66 14.96 31.89
C THR A 445 5.30 16.29 31.46
N THR A 446 6.58 16.50 31.76
CA THR A 446 7.33 17.69 31.32
C THR A 446 7.52 17.71 29.81
N ILE A 447 7.90 16.58 29.18
CA ILE A 447 8.00 16.45 27.73
C ILE A 447 6.67 16.80 27.07
N LEU A 448 5.56 16.24 27.57
CA LEU A 448 4.23 16.52 27.05
C LEU A 448 3.88 18.02 27.12
N ASP A 449 4.15 18.68 28.24
CA ASP A 449 3.84 20.10 28.45
C ASP A 449 4.69 21.02 27.55
N GLU A 450 5.99 20.76 27.46
CA GLU A 450 6.91 21.54 26.62
C GLU A 450 6.55 21.42 25.13
N HIS A 451 6.28 20.21 24.65
CA HIS A 451 5.88 20.01 23.25
C HIS A 451 4.46 20.52 22.96
N LEU A 452 3.56 20.54 23.95
CA LEU A 452 2.26 21.19 23.81
C LEU A 452 2.41 22.71 23.62
N ALA A 453 3.32 23.34 24.36
CA ALA A 453 3.60 24.77 24.20
C ALA A 453 4.15 25.10 22.80
N LEU A 454 5.10 24.28 22.30
CA LEU A 454 5.64 24.41 20.95
C LEU A 454 4.57 24.18 19.87
N TYR A 455 3.74 23.15 20.05
CA TYR A 455 2.65 22.83 19.12
C TYR A 455 1.58 23.92 19.07
N SER A 456 1.21 24.47 20.22
CA SER A 456 0.15 25.48 20.33
C SER A 456 0.63 26.86 19.86
N GLY A 457 1.91 27.16 20.01
CA GLY A 457 2.54 28.38 19.52
C GLY A 457 2.87 28.38 18.02
N PHE A 458 2.64 27.26 17.32
CA PHE A 458 3.00 27.12 15.91
C PHE A 458 2.08 27.93 14.98
N ASP A 459 2.67 28.75 14.11
CA ASP A 459 1.94 29.55 13.13
C ASP A 459 1.36 28.68 12.02
N ARG A 460 0.06 28.38 12.13
CA ARG A 460 -0.67 27.51 11.19
C ARG A 460 -0.72 28.04 9.77
N SER A 461 -0.52 29.35 9.54
CA SER A 461 -0.48 29.92 8.19
C SER A 461 0.71 29.39 7.37
N LYS A 462 1.76 28.93 8.06
CA LYS A 462 3.00 28.42 7.46
C LYS A 462 3.00 26.93 7.15
N LEU A 463 1.94 26.20 7.51
CA LEU A 463 1.80 24.75 7.26
C LEU A 463 1.75 24.36 5.79
N ARG A 464 1.57 25.33 4.87
CA ARG A 464 1.66 25.07 3.42
C ARG A 464 3.09 24.72 2.97
N GLN A 465 4.10 25.06 3.76
CA GLN A 465 5.48 24.68 3.51
C GLN A 465 5.77 23.33 4.16
N ARG A 466 6.38 22.42 3.39
CA ARG A 466 6.66 21.03 3.81
C ARG A 466 7.46 20.95 5.11
N GLU A 467 8.44 21.82 5.30
CA GLU A 467 9.31 21.83 6.49
C GLU A 467 8.53 22.16 7.77
N ASN A 468 7.71 23.20 7.73
CA ASN A 468 6.86 23.62 8.85
C ASN A 468 5.80 22.55 9.18
N GLN A 469 5.26 21.89 8.15
CA GLN A 469 4.35 20.77 8.38
C GLN A 469 5.04 19.61 9.10
N ARG A 470 6.27 19.26 8.72
CA ARG A 470 7.05 18.20 9.38
C ARG A 470 7.36 18.54 10.83
N GLU A 471 7.76 19.78 11.12
CA GLU A 471 8.02 20.22 12.49
C GLU A 471 6.76 20.16 13.38
N TYR A 472 5.63 20.59 12.82
CA TYR A 472 4.33 20.48 13.48
C TYR A 472 3.95 19.02 13.80
N GLU A 473 4.12 18.12 12.82
CA GLU A 473 3.86 16.68 12.99
C GLU A 473 4.83 16.03 13.98
N ALA A 474 6.09 16.46 14.01
CA ALA A 474 7.12 15.97 14.91
C ALA A 474 6.79 16.26 16.39
N HIS A 475 6.33 17.47 16.70
CA HIS A 475 5.88 17.82 18.05
C HIS A 475 4.64 17.03 18.46
N ARG A 476 3.68 16.86 17.56
CA ARG A 476 2.50 16.03 17.80
C ARG A 476 2.89 14.57 18.13
N ALA A 477 3.74 13.96 17.32
CA ALA A 477 4.21 12.59 17.53
C ALA A 477 4.94 12.43 18.89
N THR A 478 5.67 13.46 19.31
CA THR A 478 6.36 13.49 20.61
C THR A 478 5.36 13.52 21.78
N MET A 479 4.29 14.31 21.66
CA MET A 479 3.20 14.34 22.65
C MET A 479 2.47 12.99 22.71
N GLU A 480 2.15 12.40 21.56
CA GLU A 480 1.50 11.08 21.47
C GLU A 480 2.36 10.00 22.14
N ALA A 481 3.68 10.02 21.92
CA ALA A 481 4.62 9.13 22.59
C ALA A 481 4.63 9.31 24.12
N ALA A 482 4.62 10.56 24.61
CA ALA A 482 4.57 10.82 26.05
C ALA A 482 3.25 10.33 26.69
N VAL A 483 2.12 10.52 26.02
CA VAL A 483 0.81 10.01 26.46
C VAL A 483 0.81 8.48 26.48
N LYS A 484 1.36 7.84 25.45
CA LYS A 484 1.49 6.38 25.40
C LYS A 484 2.39 5.84 26.52
N GLY A 485 3.49 6.52 26.83
CA GLY A 485 4.36 6.20 27.97
C GLY A 485 3.63 6.30 29.31
N LEU A 486 2.92 7.40 29.56
CA LEU A 486 2.09 7.58 30.78
C LEU A 486 1.00 6.51 30.88
N CYS A 487 0.36 6.19 29.76
CA CYS A 487 -0.67 5.17 29.67
C CYS A 487 -0.14 3.76 30.01
N ARG A 488 1.04 3.39 29.48
CA ARG A 488 1.73 2.13 29.80
C ARG A 488 2.09 2.05 31.28
N MET A 489 2.58 3.15 31.84
CA MET A 489 2.94 3.26 33.27
C MET A 489 1.72 3.11 34.19
N GLY A 490 0.56 3.63 33.78
CA GLY A 490 -0.70 3.47 34.50
C GLY A 490 -0.66 4.04 35.92
N PRO A 491 -1.03 3.28 36.97
CA PRO A 491 -1.12 3.79 38.34
C PRO A 491 0.19 4.39 38.89
N ALA A 492 1.35 3.95 38.39
CA ALA A 492 2.64 4.50 38.80
C ALA A 492 2.82 5.97 38.39
N ALA A 493 2.05 6.47 37.43
CA ALA A 493 2.05 7.88 37.03
C ALA A 493 1.03 8.75 37.82
N SER A 494 0.26 8.17 38.75
CA SER A 494 -0.83 8.86 39.48
C SER A 494 -0.41 10.16 40.17
N GLY A 495 0.85 10.24 40.63
CA GLY A 495 1.43 11.47 41.21
C GLY A 495 1.46 12.67 40.25
N GLN A 496 1.29 12.46 38.95
CA GLN A 496 1.25 13.54 37.93
C GLN A 496 -0.17 13.97 37.56
N LEU A 497 -1.22 13.35 38.11
CA LEU A 497 -2.61 13.59 37.71
C LEU A 497 -3.00 15.08 37.78
N HIS A 498 -2.55 15.80 38.81
CA HIS A 498 -2.84 17.24 38.93
C HIS A 498 -2.22 18.07 37.79
N ARG A 499 -1.00 17.74 37.34
CA ARG A 499 -0.37 18.40 36.19
C ARG A 499 -1.06 18.04 34.89
N LEU A 500 -1.44 16.77 34.71
CA LEU A 500 -2.14 16.29 33.51
C LEU A 500 -3.51 16.96 33.35
N LEU A 501 -4.24 17.21 34.45
CA LEU A 501 -5.49 17.97 34.41
C LEU A 501 -5.28 19.42 33.90
N LYS A 502 -4.20 20.09 34.30
CA LYS A 502 -3.85 21.43 33.77
C LYS A 502 -3.42 21.41 32.31
N ILE A 503 -2.87 20.29 31.84
CA ILE A 503 -2.52 20.09 30.43
C ILE A 503 -3.80 19.85 29.61
N GLU A 504 -4.77 19.10 30.15
CA GLU A 504 -6.06 18.82 29.50
C GLU A 504 -6.77 20.10 29.03
N ASP A 505 -6.76 21.15 29.85
CA ASP A 505 -7.40 22.43 29.55
C ASP A 505 -6.77 23.16 28.35
N ARG A 506 -5.52 22.83 27.99
CA ARG A 506 -4.79 23.44 26.88
C ARG A 506 -4.71 22.54 25.64
N LEU A 507 -5.16 21.29 25.73
CA LEU A 507 -4.99 20.31 24.65
C LEU A 507 -5.93 20.57 23.47
N PRO A 508 -5.40 20.71 22.23
CA PRO A 508 -6.23 20.86 21.04
C PRO A 508 -6.73 19.50 20.54
N PHE A 509 -7.76 18.94 21.19
CA PHE A 509 -8.33 17.62 20.85
C PHE A 509 -8.90 17.46 19.43
N LYS A 510 -9.00 18.55 18.65
CA LYS A 510 -9.28 18.45 17.21
C LYS A 510 -8.11 17.84 16.41
N ALA A 511 -6.91 17.86 16.96
CA ALA A 511 -5.68 17.44 16.29
C ALA A 511 -4.87 16.39 17.10
N PHE A 512 -5.40 15.94 18.23
CA PHE A 512 -4.82 14.93 19.12
C PHE A 512 -5.89 13.89 19.45
N ASP A 513 -5.57 12.59 19.49
CA ASP A 513 -6.57 11.56 19.72
C ASP A 513 -7.13 11.65 21.15
N ARG A 514 -8.38 12.13 21.25
CA ARG A 514 -9.09 12.29 22.52
C ARG A 514 -9.34 10.96 23.22
N MET A 515 -9.51 9.87 22.48
CA MET A 515 -9.73 8.55 23.05
C MET A 515 -8.46 8.06 23.77
N ASP A 516 -7.29 8.22 23.17
CA ASP A 516 -6.03 7.76 23.78
C ASP A 516 -5.65 8.62 24.99
N TRP A 517 -5.96 9.92 24.96
CA TRP A 517 -5.90 10.78 26.15
C TRP A 517 -6.81 10.28 27.28
N ASP A 518 -8.08 10.04 27.00
CA ASP A 518 -9.06 9.63 28.01
C ASP A 518 -8.71 8.24 28.58
N ARG A 519 -8.20 7.31 27.75
CA ARG A 519 -7.65 6.02 28.21
C ARG A 519 -6.45 6.21 29.14
N MET A 520 -5.52 7.09 28.79
CA MET A 520 -4.37 7.41 29.63
C MET A 520 -4.83 7.98 30.97
N MET A 521 -5.71 8.98 30.97
CA MET A 521 -6.24 9.59 32.20
C MET A 521 -6.93 8.56 33.10
N ALA A 522 -7.74 7.67 32.52
CA ALA A 522 -8.39 6.59 33.25
C ALA A 522 -7.37 5.64 33.91
N ARG A 523 -6.30 5.26 33.20
CA ARG A 523 -5.25 4.37 33.72
C ARG A 523 -4.37 5.01 34.78
N VAL A 524 -4.10 6.30 34.66
CA VAL A 524 -3.33 7.08 35.65
C VAL A 524 -4.15 7.32 36.93
N GLY A 525 -5.47 7.14 36.89
CA GLY A 525 -6.34 7.14 38.07
C GLY A 525 -7.42 8.22 38.09
N LYS A 526 -7.71 8.89 36.96
CA LYS A 526 -8.89 9.77 36.85
C LYS A 526 -10.16 8.92 36.96
N PRO A 527 -11.11 9.26 37.86
CA PRO A 527 -12.38 8.54 37.96
C PRO A 527 -13.10 8.50 36.62
N LEU A 528 -13.63 7.33 36.23
CA LEU A 528 -14.27 7.12 34.92
C LEU A 528 -15.52 7.99 34.76
N GLU A 529 -16.19 8.30 35.86
CA GLU A 529 -17.37 9.16 35.94
C GLU A 529 -17.01 10.62 35.62
N ALA A 530 -15.75 11.02 35.86
CA ALA A 530 -15.23 12.35 35.56
C ALA A 530 -14.71 12.50 34.13
N ILE A 531 -14.68 11.40 33.34
CA ILE A 531 -14.29 11.43 31.92
C ILE A 531 -15.57 11.51 31.07
N ARG A 532 -15.75 12.65 30.41
CA ARG A 532 -16.92 12.90 29.56
C ARG A 532 -16.68 12.36 28.15
N LYS A 533 -17.68 11.71 27.56
CA LYS A 533 -17.64 11.28 26.17
C LYS A 533 -17.61 12.51 25.26
N PRO A 534 -16.70 12.57 24.26
CA PRO A 534 -16.73 13.60 23.22
C PRO A 534 -18.03 13.54 22.42
N GLU A 535 -18.64 14.71 22.16
CA GLU A 535 -19.88 14.81 21.36
C GLU A 535 -19.69 14.31 19.92
N SER A 536 -18.48 14.41 19.38
CA SER A 536 -18.12 13.94 18.04
C SER A 536 -18.05 12.41 17.89
N LEU A 537 -18.02 11.65 19.00
CA LEU A 537 -17.97 10.19 18.96
C LEU A 537 -19.38 9.59 19.03
N GLY A 538 -19.71 8.74 18.04
CA GLY A 538 -20.98 8.01 18.01
C GLY A 538 -21.11 6.97 19.14
N GLY A 539 -22.35 6.58 19.46
CA GLY A 539 -22.66 5.59 20.50
C GLY A 539 -23.03 6.20 21.87
N SER A 540 -23.43 5.35 22.82
CA SER A 540 -23.86 5.76 24.16
C SER A 540 -22.68 6.04 25.12
N ASP A 541 -22.91 6.89 26.11
CA ASP A 541 -21.96 7.17 27.20
C ASP A 541 -21.59 5.91 27.98
N GLU A 542 -22.53 4.99 28.15
CA GLU A 542 -22.30 3.72 28.82
C GLU A 542 -21.29 2.86 28.06
N LYS A 543 -21.47 2.71 26.73
CA LYS A 543 -20.54 1.97 25.88
C LYS A 543 -19.14 2.62 25.86
N TYR A 544 -19.10 3.95 25.91
CA TYR A 544 -17.84 4.69 26.03
C TYR A 544 -17.11 4.38 27.34
N ARG A 545 -17.82 4.46 28.47
CA ARG A 545 -17.25 4.11 29.79
C ARG A 545 -16.82 2.65 29.86
N ASP A 546 -17.56 1.73 29.26
CA ASP A 546 -17.17 0.32 29.19
C ASP A 546 -15.90 0.09 28.36
N ASN A 547 -15.67 0.89 27.31
CA ASN A 547 -14.40 0.88 26.59
C ASN A 547 -13.23 1.33 27.50
N LEU A 548 -13.43 2.40 28.27
CA LEU A 548 -12.43 2.89 29.22
C LEU A 548 -12.16 1.87 30.35
N ARG A 549 -13.21 1.26 30.92
CA ARG A 549 -13.09 0.18 31.92
C ARG A 549 -12.24 -0.98 31.39
N ARG A 550 -12.48 -1.39 30.14
CA ARG A 550 -11.69 -2.43 29.49
C ARG A 550 -10.23 -2.03 29.30
N ALA A 551 -9.95 -0.78 28.94
CA ALA A 551 -8.59 -0.27 28.80
C ALA A 551 -7.81 -0.25 30.13
N VAL A 552 -8.48 0.06 31.24
CA VAL A 552 -7.88 0.03 32.59
C VAL A 552 -7.52 -1.39 33.02
N ARG A 553 -8.31 -2.40 32.63
CA ARG A 553 -8.11 -3.80 33.02
C ARG A 553 -7.07 -4.57 32.21
N ARG A 554 -6.60 -4.04 31.07
CA ARG A 554 -5.64 -4.74 30.22
C ARG A 554 -4.20 -4.67 30.77
N PRO A 555 -3.40 -5.75 30.60
CA PRO A 555 -1.96 -5.73 30.88
C PRO A 555 -1.25 -4.66 30.07
N SER A 556 -0.20 -4.04 30.62
CA SER A 556 0.53 -2.94 29.97
C SER A 556 1.05 -3.25 28.55
N SER A 557 1.35 -4.53 28.28
CA SER A 557 1.83 -5.05 26.99
C SER A 557 0.77 -5.18 25.88
N GLU A 558 -0.53 -5.16 26.20
CA GLU A 558 -1.63 -5.43 25.25
C GLU A 558 -2.51 -4.20 24.93
N ILE A 559 -2.09 -3.02 25.39
CA ILE A 559 -2.93 -1.82 25.33
C ILE A 559 -2.61 -1.02 24.07
N ARG A 560 -3.68 -0.70 23.33
CA ARG A 560 -3.69 0.42 22.40
C ARG A 560 -4.11 1.68 23.16
N CYS A 561 -3.11 2.46 23.53
CA CYS A 561 -3.16 3.91 23.54
C CYS A 561 -2.28 4.36 22.36
#